data_AF-A0A938CX38-F1
#
_entry.id   AF-A0A938CX38-F1
#
_cell.length_a   1.000
_cell.length_b   1.000
_cell.length_c   1.000
_cell.angle_alpha   90.00
_cell.angle_beta   90.00
_cell.angle_gamma   90.00
#
_symmetry.space_group_name_H-M   'P 1'
#
loop_
_entity.id
_entity.type
_entity.pdbx_description
1 polymer ?
#
loop_
_entity_poly.entity_id
_entity_poly.type
_entity_poly.pdbx_seq_one_letter_code
_entity_poly.pdbx_strand_id
1 'polypeptide(L)'
;MQETATRVADPRLRRALGYPYATPTASFTLVGGAAAPFDPALRAGRVPVIGYGSNQSPERLRQKYGTDHAPIPVQRARLADHDVVYSAHLSAYGALPAALRRAPGTAVAVAVTWLDAGQLVVMHASEAYNYVYAELTGAHLALDDGTVLDRACVYLGKRGHFAPD
;
A
#
# COMPACT_ATOMS: atom_id res chain seq x y z
N MET A 1 3.76 -15.04 37.52
CA MET A 1 3.47 -15.49 36.13
C MET A 1 2.06 -15.05 35.70
N GLN A 2 1.80 -13.74 35.65
CA GLN A 2 0.49 -13.17 35.26
C GLN A 2 0.65 -12.04 34.22
N GLU A 3 1.83 -11.90 33.62
CA GLU A 3 2.22 -10.74 32.82
C GLU A 3 2.05 -10.95 31.30
N THR A 4 1.82 -12.20 30.87
CA THR A 4 1.82 -12.57 29.45
C THR A 4 0.45 -12.42 28.77
N ALA A 5 -0.65 -12.52 29.53
CA ALA A 5 -2.01 -12.46 28.97
C ALA A 5 -2.49 -11.02 28.66
N THR A 6 -1.98 -10.01 29.38
CA THR A 6 -2.42 -8.61 29.22
C THR A 6 -1.73 -7.90 28.04
N ARG A 7 -0.58 -8.39 27.55
CA ARG A 7 0.19 -7.76 26.46
C ARG A 7 -0.51 -7.76 25.10
N VAL A 8 -1.37 -8.73 24.79
CA VAL A 8 -2.07 -8.81 23.48
C VAL A 8 -3.33 -7.91 23.41
N ALA A 9 -3.76 -7.36 24.54
CA ALA A 9 -4.95 -6.49 24.60
C ALA A 9 -4.68 -5.03 24.18
N ASP A 10 -3.43 -4.55 24.23
CA ASP A 10 -3.10 -3.16 23.85
C ASP A 10 -3.37 -2.91 22.36
N PRO A 11 -4.32 -2.03 22.01
CA PRO A 11 -4.66 -1.74 20.61
C PRO A 11 -3.49 -1.15 19.81
N ARG A 12 -2.54 -0.45 20.45
CA ARG A 12 -1.33 0.04 19.78
C ARG A 12 -0.40 -1.11 19.42
N LEU A 13 -0.17 -2.02 20.36
CA LEU A 13 0.70 -3.19 20.12
C LEU A 13 0.10 -4.13 19.07
N ARG A 14 -1.22 -4.36 19.10
CA ARG A 14 -1.92 -5.15 18.06
C ARG A 14 -1.76 -4.52 16.67
N ARG A 15 -1.86 -3.19 16.58
CA ARG A 15 -1.66 -2.46 15.33
C ARG A 15 -0.20 -2.54 14.84
N ALA A 16 0.77 -2.51 15.76
CA ALA A 16 2.19 -2.65 15.44
C ALA A 16 2.50 -4.03 14.85
N LEU A 17 2.09 -5.09 15.55
CA LEU A 17 2.33 -6.48 15.17
C LEU A 17 1.52 -6.92 13.94
N GLY A 18 0.39 -6.26 13.69
CA GLY A 18 -0.45 -6.53 12.53
C GLY A 18 0.15 -6.03 11.22
N TYR A 19 1.22 -5.22 11.22
CA TYR A 19 1.87 -4.75 9.99
C TYR A 19 2.63 -5.88 9.26
N PRO A 20 2.63 -5.96 7.91
CA PRO A 20 1.97 -5.09 6.92
C PRO A 20 0.50 -5.46 6.61
N TYR A 21 -0.16 -6.23 7.48
CA TYR A 21 -1.50 -6.79 7.35
C TYR A 21 -1.57 -7.85 6.25
N ALA A 22 -2.67 -8.60 6.21
CA ALA A 22 -2.88 -9.59 5.17
C ALA A 22 -2.94 -8.89 3.80
N THR A 23 -2.03 -9.28 2.91
CA THR A 23 -1.96 -8.80 1.53
C THR A 23 -2.53 -9.88 0.62
N PRO A 24 -3.66 -9.62 -0.07
CA PRO A 24 -4.22 -10.56 -1.03
C PRO A 24 -3.23 -10.87 -2.15
N THR A 25 -3.19 -12.13 -2.57
CA THR A 25 -2.39 -12.58 -3.71
C THR A 25 -3.04 -12.24 -5.05
N ALA A 26 -4.35 -11.98 -5.06
CA ALA A 26 -5.14 -11.63 -6.23
C ALA A 26 -5.67 -10.21 -6.16
N SER A 27 -6.03 -9.65 -7.32
CA SER A 27 -6.70 -8.36 -7.43
C SER A 27 -8.09 -8.41 -6.80
N PHE A 28 -8.53 -7.27 -6.26
CA PHE A 28 -9.84 -7.16 -5.63
C PHE A 28 -10.43 -5.76 -5.80
N THR A 29 -11.72 -5.63 -5.55
CA THR A 29 -12.38 -4.32 -5.41
C THR A 29 -12.81 -4.15 -3.97
N LEU A 30 -12.42 -3.07 -3.29
CA LEU A 30 -12.97 -2.74 -1.98
C LEU A 30 -14.38 -2.17 -2.18
N VAL A 31 -15.39 -2.85 -1.63
CA VAL A 31 -16.80 -2.44 -1.67
C VAL A 31 -17.37 -2.59 -0.26
N GLY A 32 -17.97 -1.54 0.29
CA GLY A 32 -18.52 -1.58 1.65
C GLY A 32 -17.48 -1.94 2.72
N GLY A 33 -16.20 -1.60 2.51
CA GLY A 33 -15.10 -1.97 3.39
C GLY A 33 -14.66 -3.44 3.32
N ALA A 34 -15.18 -4.25 2.40
CA ALA A 34 -14.80 -5.65 2.20
C ALA A 34 -14.19 -5.87 0.80
N ALA A 35 -13.31 -6.87 0.68
CA ALA A 35 -12.78 -7.28 -0.61
C ALA A 35 -13.84 -8.07 -1.40
N ALA A 36 -14.11 -7.62 -2.62
CA ALA A 36 -14.97 -8.27 -3.61
C ALA A 36 -14.14 -8.61 -4.87
N PRO A 37 -14.68 -9.39 -5.83
CA PRO A 37 -14.01 -9.65 -7.09
C PRO A 37 -13.55 -8.37 -7.80
N PHE A 38 -12.39 -8.45 -8.44
CA PHE A 38 -11.83 -7.33 -9.18
C PHE A 38 -12.69 -7.01 -10.40
N ASP A 39 -13.02 -5.74 -10.58
CA ASP A 39 -13.68 -5.23 -11.78
C ASP A 39 -12.74 -4.26 -12.52
N PRO A 40 -12.21 -4.65 -13.69
CA PRO A 40 -11.27 -3.83 -14.45
C PRO A 40 -11.89 -2.57 -15.04
N ALA A 41 -13.22 -2.51 -15.21
CA ALA A 41 -13.92 -1.35 -15.76
C ALA A 41 -13.86 -0.16 -14.79
N LEU A 42 -13.79 -0.43 -13.48
CA LEU A 42 -13.74 0.60 -12.44
C LEU A 42 -12.42 1.38 -12.41
N ARG A 43 -11.40 0.99 -13.19
CA ARG A 43 -10.14 1.73 -13.32
C ARG A 43 -10.25 3.01 -14.13
N ALA A 44 -11.23 3.08 -15.04
CA ALA A 44 -11.34 4.15 -16.01
C ALA A 44 -11.47 5.52 -15.31
N GLY A 45 -10.67 6.50 -15.74
CA GLY A 45 -10.67 7.86 -15.18
C GLY A 45 -10.07 7.99 -13.78
N ARG A 46 -9.43 6.94 -13.24
CA ARG A 46 -8.80 6.95 -11.92
C ARG A 46 -7.28 7.06 -12.00
N VAL A 47 -6.69 7.57 -10.93
CA VAL A 47 -5.24 7.71 -10.77
C VAL A 47 -4.67 6.40 -10.23
N PRO A 48 -3.67 5.79 -10.90
CA PRO A 48 -2.98 4.61 -10.39
C PRO A 48 -2.02 4.99 -9.26
N VAL A 49 -2.22 4.42 -8.08
CA VAL A 49 -1.35 4.65 -6.91
C VAL A 49 -0.71 3.35 -6.45
N ILE A 50 0.62 3.29 -6.45
CA ILE A 50 1.39 2.13 -6.01
C ILE A 50 1.27 1.97 -4.48
N GLY A 51 0.77 0.82 -4.06
CA GLY A 51 0.85 0.31 -2.70
C GLY A 51 1.94 -0.75 -2.60
N TYR A 52 3.00 -0.48 -1.86
CA TYR A 52 4.12 -1.40 -1.66
C TYR A 52 4.30 -1.83 -0.18
N GLY A 53 3.35 -1.45 0.67
CA GLY A 53 3.32 -1.79 2.09
C GLY A 53 1.88 -2.03 2.55
N SER A 54 1.49 -1.45 3.69
CA SER A 54 0.14 -1.65 4.26
C SER A 54 -1.03 -1.26 3.33
N ASN A 55 -0.80 -0.40 2.33
CA ASN A 55 -1.83 -0.02 1.34
C ASN A 55 -2.20 -1.14 0.35
N GLN A 56 -1.55 -2.29 0.43
CA GLN A 56 -1.96 -3.50 -0.30
C GLN A 56 -3.10 -4.26 0.39
N SER A 57 -3.36 -3.97 1.67
CA SER A 57 -4.30 -4.74 2.49
C SER A 57 -5.73 -4.16 2.47
N PRO A 58 -6.77 -4.97 2.23
CA PRO A 58 -8.17 -4.55 2.35
C PRO A 58 -8.49 -3.98 3.73
N GLU A 59 -7.93 -4.57 4.79
CA GLU A 59 -8.15 -4.10 6.17
C GLU A 59 -7.66 -2.66 6.34
N ARG A 60 -6.50 -2.35 5.76
CA ARG A 60 -5.92 -1.01 5.86
C ARG A 60 -6.62 0.01 5.01
N LEU A 61 -7.09 -0.38 3.83
CA LEU A 61 -7.93 0.48 3.03
C LEU A 61 -9.28 0.73 3.73
N ARG A 62 -9.91 -0.28 4.33
CA ARG A 62 -11.11 -0.10 5.17
C ARG A 62 -10.87 0.85 6.35
N GLN A 63 -9.71 0.77 7.01
CA GLN A 63 -9.37 1.72 8.09
C GLN A 63 -9.29 3.18 7.61
N LYS A 64 -8.98 3.42 6.32
CA LYS A 64 -8.92 4.77 5.72
C LYS A 64 -10.27 5.23 5.19
N TYR A 65 -10.96 4.36 4.45
CA TYR A 65 -12.15 4.70 3.68
C TYR A 65 -13.47 4.34 4.37
N GLY A 66 -13.43 3.58 5.47
CA GLY A 66 -14.63 3.10 6.15
C GLY A 66 -15.42 2.12 5.30
N THR A 67 -16.75 2.23 5.33
CA THR A 67 -17.70 1.41 4.57
C THR A 67 -18.52 2.22 3.57
N ASP A 68 -18.53 3.55 3.69
CA ASP A 68 -19.28 4.46 2.84
C ASP A 68 -18.33 5.15 1.86
N HIS A 69 -18.04 4.46 0.77
CA HIS A 69 -17.17 4.96 -0.30
C HIS A 69 -17.55 4.31 -1.63
N ALA A 70 -17.31 5.01 -2.74
CA ALA A 70 -17.37 4.41 -4.06
C ALA A 70 -16.38 3.22 -4.16
N PRO A 71 -16.65 2.19 -4.97
CA PRO A 71 -15.75 1.05 -5.14
C PRO A 71 -14.30 1.47 -5.43
N ILE A 72 -13.33 0.81 -4.77
CA ILE A 72 -11.89 1.06 -4.94
C ILE A 72 -11.24 -0.18 -5.57
N PRO A 73 -10.86 -0.15 -6.85
CA PRO A 73 -10.14 -1.25 -7.48
C PRO A 73 -8.70 -1.31 -6.98
N VAL A 74 -8.26 -2.50 -6.62
CA VAL A 74 -6.89 -2.78 -6.20
C VAL A 74 -6.35 -3.92 -7.06
N GLN A 75 -5.43 -3.57 -7.94
CA GLN A 75 -4.88 -4.49 -8.92
C GLN A 75 -3.48 -4.96 -8.52
N ARG A 76 -3.17 -6.25 -8.69
CA ARG A 76 -1.82 -6.78 -8.46
C ARG A 76 -0.90 -6.36 -9.60
N ALA A 77 0.35 -6.09 -9.24
CA ALA A 77 1.36 -5.70 -10.22
C ALA A 77 2.76 -6.13 -9.78
N ARG A 78 3.70 -6.09 -10.73
CA ARG A 78 5.14 -6.22 -10.51
C ARG A 78 5.83 -4.95 -10.99
N LEU A 79 6.61 -4.34 -10.11
CA LEU A 79 7.43 -3.18 -10.41
C LEU A 79 8.87 -3.62 -10.65
N ALA A 80 9.39 -3.41 -11.86
CA ALA A 80 10.78 -3.71 -12.19
C ALA A 80 11.74 -2.62 -11.68
N ASP A 81 13.02 -2.97 -11.57
CA ASP A 81 14.13 -2.16 -11.07
C ASP A 81 13.91 -1.56 -9.69
N HIS A 82 13.07 -2.20 -8.88
CA HIS A 82 12.74 -1.76 -7.53
C HIS A 82 12.63 -2.95 -6.58
N ASP A 83 12.85 -2.66 -5.30
CA ASP A 83 12.63 -3.57 -4.20
C ASP A 83 11.93 -2.87 -3.03
N VAL A 84 11.28 -3.66 -2.19
CA VAL A 84 10.65 -3.20 -0.95
C VAL A 84 11.51 -3.65 0.23
N VAL A 85 12.11 -2.65 0.87
CA VAL A 85 13.03 -2.83 1.99
C VAL A 85 12.43 -2.22 3.26
N TYR A 86 13.17 -2.28 4.36
CA TYR A 86 12.75 -1.68 5.62
C TYR A 86 13.07 -0.19 5.66
N SER A 87 12.10 0.57 6.14
CA SER A 87 12.28 1.99 6.48
C SER A 87 13.26 2.14 7.66
N ALA A 88 14.08 3.19 7.66
CA ALA A 88 15.04 3.46 8.75
C ALA A 88 14.41 4.12 10.00
N HIS A 89 13.08 4.04 10.16
CA HIS A 89 12.38 4.56 11.33
C HIS A 89 11.17 3.69 11.70
N LEU A 90 10.79 3.72 12.98
CA LEU A 90 9.53 3.17 13.46
C LEU A 90 8.39 4.16 13.25
N SER A 91 7.23 3.65 12.82
CA SER A 91 5.99 4.42 12.79
C SER A 91 5.54 4.84 14.19
N ALA A 92 4.65 5.83 14.28
CA ALA A 92 4.12 6.33 15.56
C ALA A 92 3.39 5.26 16.40
N TYR A 93 2.96 4.16 15.77
CA TYR A 93 2.33 3.02 16.44
C TYR A 93 3.27 1.81 16.58
N GLY A 94 4.58 1.98 16.35
CA GLY A 94 5.60 0.98 16.67
C GLY A 94 5.91 -0.06 15.61
N ALA A 95 5.28 -0.01 14.42
CA ALA A 95 5.64 -0.90 13.31
C ALA A 95 6.86 -0.37 12.53
N LEU A 96 7.67 -1.29 11.96
CA LEU A 96 8.73 -0.98 11.00
C LEU A 96 8.14 -0.91 9.58
N PRO A 97 7.99 0.29 8.98
CA PRO A 97 7.34 0.43 7.69
C PRO A 97 8.17 -0.13 6.53
N ALA A 98 7.48 -0.40 5.43
CA ALA A 98 8.08 -0.67 4.14
C ALA A 98 8.59 0.64 3.51
N ALA A 99 9.69 0.56 2.79
CA ALA A 99 10.25 1.62 1.98
C ALA A 99 10.56 1.08 0.58
N LEU A 100 10.25 1.88 -0.44
CA LEU A 100 10.55 1.52 -1.83
C LEU A 100 11.95 2.04 -2.19
N ARG A 101 12.79 1.16 -2.74
CA ARG A 101 14.14 1.48 -3.22
C ARG A 101 14.28 1.10 -4.68
N ARG A 102 14.96 1.95 -5.47
CA ARG A 102 15.45 1.54 -6.79
C ARG A 102 16.53 0.47 -6.64
N ALA A 103 16.36 -0.66 -7.33
CA ALA A 103 17.26 -1.81 -7.33
C ALA A 103 17.29 -2.42 -8.75
N PRO A 104 18.20 -1.96 -9.63
CA PRO A 104 18.26 -2.43 -11.02
C PRO A 104 18.37 -3.95 -11.12
N GLY A 105 17.59 -4.56 -12.02
CA GLY A 105 17.54 -6.00 -12.23
C GLY A 105 16.62 -6.77 -11.27
N THR A 106 16.03 -6.10 -10.27
CA THR A 106 15.06 -6.70 -9.33
C THR A 106 13.63 -6.43 -9.79
N ALA A 107 12.68 -7.29 -9.41
CA ALA A 107 11.25 -7.03 -9.58
C ALA A 107 10.47 -7.39 -8.32
N VAL A 108 9.67 -6.45 -7.81
CA VAL A 108 8.92 -6.60 -6.56
C VAL A 108 7.42 -6.63 -6.80
N ALA A 109 6.71 -7.47 -6.04
CA ALA A 109 5.26 -7.55 -6.09
C ALA A 109 4.64 -6.39 -5.30
N VAL A 110 3.75 -5.64 -5.95
CA VAL A 110 3.05 -4.47 -5.39
C VAL A 110 1.56 -4.54 -5.74
N ALA A 111 0.77 -3.62 -5.18
CA ALA A 111 -0.59 -3.34 -5.63
C ALA A 111 -0.66 -1.96 -6.30
N VAL A 112 -1.65 -1.79 -7.18
CA VAL A 112 -2.07 -0.51 -7.73
C VAL A 112 -3.50 -0.25 -7.26
N THR A 113 -3.66 0.73 -6.39
CA THR A 113 -4.98 1.23 -5.98
C THR A 113 -5.41 2.32 -6.95
N TRP A 114 -6.53 2.11 -7.63
CA TRP A 114 -7.08 3.06 -8.60
C TRP A 114 -8.00 4.03 -7.86
N LEU A 115 -7.61 5.29 -7.75
CA LEU A 115 -8.31 6.26 -6.92
C LEU A 115 -8.95 7.38 -7.76
N ASP A 116 -10.18 7.74 -7.43
CA ASP A 116 -10.75 9.00 -7.90
C ASP A 116 -10.25 10.19 -7.07
N ALA A 117 -10.61 11.41 -7.48
CA ALA A 117 -10.15 12.64 -6.82
C ALA A 117 -10.55 12.71 -5.33
N GLY A 118 -11.75 12.26 -4.97
CA GLY A 118 -12.20 12.27 -3.57
C GLY A 118 -11.43 11.26 -2.73
N GLN A 119 -11.19 10.07 -3.28
CA GLN A 119 -10.44 9.02 -2.59
C GLN A 119 -8.94 9.36 -2.46
N LEU A 120 -8.37 10.14 -3.39
CA LEU A 120 -7.02 10.67 -3.28
C LEU A 120 -6.87 11.61 -2.08
N VAL A 121 -7.85 12.49 -1.82
CA VAL A 121 -7.83 13.39 -0.66
C VAL A 121 -7.71 12.61 0.64
N VAL A 122 -8.50 11.53 0.79
CA VAL A 122 -8.44 10.63 1.96
C VAL A 122 -7.06 9.96 2.04
N MET A 123 -6.51 9.49 0.91
CA MET A 123 -5.19 8.87 0.89
C MET A 123 -4.10 9.87 1.33
N HIS A 124 -4.09 11.08 0.79
CA HIS A 124 -3.14 12.13 1.15
C HIS A 124 -3.20 12.44 2.66
N ALA A 125 -4.40 12.62 3.21
CA ALA A 125 -4.56 12.89 4.64
C ALA A 125 -3.96 11.77 5.52
N SER A 126 -4.06 10.51 5.07
CA SER A 126 -3.50 9.37 5.80
C SER A 126 -1.97 9.24 5.73
N GLU A 127 -1.34 9.78 4.69
CA GLU A 127 0.11 9.61 4.41
C GLU A 127 0.94 10.88 4.70
N ALA A 128 0.30 12.05 4.82
CA ALA A 128 0.91 13.39 4.78
C ALA A 128 2.11 13.60 5.74
N TYR A 129 2.11 12.94 6.90
CA TYR A 129 3.16 13.15 7.89
C TYR A 129 4.49 12.49 7.50
N ASN A 130 4.47 11.24 7.05
CA ASN A 130 5.69 10.43 6.90
C ASN A 130 6.13 10.22 5.45
N TYR A 131 5.25 10.53 4.49
CA TYR A 131 5.50 10.24 3.08
C TYR A 131 5.37 11.50 2.21
N VAL A 132 6.04 11.47 1.05
CA VAL A 132 5.93 12.45 -0.03
C VAL A 132 5.19 11.78 -1.18
N TYR A 133 4.14 12.45 -1.67
CA TYR A 133 3.46 12.02 -2.88
C TYR A 133 4.29 12.41 -4.11
N ALA A 134 4.56 11.46 -4.99
CA ALA A 134 5.35 11.64 -6.20
C ALA A 134 4.76 10.82 -7.35
N GLU A 135 5.11 11.19 -8.58
CA GLU A 135 4.88 10.36 -9.76
C GLU A 135 6.18 9.63 -10.11
N LEU A 136 6.10 8.31 -10.25
CA LEU A 136 7.19 7.49 -10.76
C LEU A 136 7.03 7.40 -12.28
N THR A 137 7.91 8.07 -13.02
CA THR A 137 7.95 8.06 -14.49
C THR A 137 9.01 7.09 -15.00
N GLY A 138 8.80 6.49 -16.16
CA GLY A 138 9.70 5.45 -16.69
C GLY A 138 9.67 4.17 -15.86
N ALA A 139 8.58 3.96 -15.11
CA ALA A 139 8.34 2.72 -14.40
C ALA A 139 8.05 1.60 -15.40
N HIS A 140 8.48 0.38 -15.10
CA HIS A 140 7.95 -0.80 -15.78
C HIS A 140 7.06 -1.54 -14.79
N LEU A 141 5.81 -1.08 -14.69
CA LEU A 141 4.80 -1.60 -13.77
C LEU A 141 3.85 -2.52 -14.53
N ALA A 142 4.12 -3.83 -14.47
CA ALA A 142 3.32 -4.85 -15.14
C ALA A 142 2.13 -5.26 -14.25
N LEU A 143 0.92 -4.99 -14.71
CA LEU A 143 -0.32 -5.40 -14.05
C LEU A 143 -0.59 -6.90 -14.30
N ASP A 144 -1.42 -7.51 -13.45
CA ASP A 144 -1.78 -8.93 -13.56
C ASP A 144 -2.66 -9.28 -14.77
N ASP A 145 -3.18 -8.29 -15.49
CA ASP A 145 -3.87 -8.43 -16.78
C ASP A 145 -2.91 -8.34 -17.99
N GLY A 146 -1.61 -8.17 -17.75
CA GLY A 146 -0.57 -8.01 -18.78
C GLY A 146 -0.36 -6.57 -19.27
N THR A 147 -1.19 -5.63 -18.86
CA THR A 147 -0.99 -4.19 -19.15
C THR A 147 0.28 -3.70 -18.46
N VAL A 148 1.05 -2.85 -19.13
CA VAL A 148 2.22 -2.19 -18.54
C VAL A 148 1.96 -0.69 -18.42
N LEU A 149 2.16 -0.15 -17.22
CA LEU A 149 2.12 1.29 -16.97
C LEU A 149 3.54 1.84 -16.92
N ASP A 150 3.77 2.92 -17.66
CA ASP A 150 5.02 3.68 -17.69
C ASP A 150 5.11 4.74 -16.57
N ARG A 151 3.95 5.07 -15.99
CA ARG A 151 3.79 6.04 -14.92
C ARG A 151 2.75 5.61 -13.90
N ALA A 152 3.02 5.87 -12.63
CA ALA A 152 2.05 5.74 -11.55
C ALA A 152 2.46 6.61 -10.36
N CYS A 153 1.49 7.01 -9.56
CA CYS A 153 1.77 7.79 -8.36
C CYS A 153 2.17 6.89 -7.19
N VAL A 154 2.95 7.40 -6.26
CA VAL A 154 3.48 6.65 -5.12
C VAL A 154 3.72 7.57 -3.93
N TYR A 155 3.62 7.02 -2.72
CA TYR A 155 3.98 7.72 -1.48
C TYR A 155 5.34 7.22 -1.01
N LEU A 156 6.38 8.05 -1.02
CA LEU A 156 7.75 7.69 -0.67
C LEU A 156 8.11 8.18 0.74
N GLY A 157 8.71 7.31 1.56
CA GLY A 157 9.03 7.64 2.95
C GLY A 157 10.12 8.71 3.06
N LYS A 158 9.93 9.70 3.96
CA LYS A 158 10.86 10.84 4.14
C LYS A 158 12.17 10.51 4.85
N ARG A 159 12.26 9.34 5.50
CA ARG A 159 13.29 9.05 6.52
C ARG A 159 14.32 8.00 6.08
N GLY A 160 14.49 7.83 4.77
CA GLY A 160 15.42 6.85 4.20
C GLY A 160 15.00 5.40 4.45
N HIS A 161 15.89 4.47 4.07
CA HIS A 161 15.69 3.03 4.20
C HIS A 161 16.98 2.35 4.59
N PHE A 162 16.87 1.17 5.21
CA PHE A 162 17.99 0.29 5.50
C PHE A 162 18.06 -0.82 4.44
N ALA A 163 19.17 -0.86 3.71
CA ALA A 163 19.48 -1.89 2.73
C ALA A 163 20.99 -2.16 2.82
N PRO A 164 21.42 -3.16 3.61
CA PRO A 164 22.81 -3.59 3.61
C PRO A 164 23.13 -4.27 2.28
N ASP A 165 24.33 -4.04 1.76
CA ASP A 165 24.82 -4.65 0.52
C ASP A 165 24.99 -6.18 0.64
#